data_AF-A0A952TIU8-F1
#
_entry.id   AF-A0A952TIU8-F1
#
_cell.length_a   1.000
_cell.length_b   1.000
_cell.length_c   1.000
_cell.angle_alpha   90.00
_cell.angle_beta   90.00
_cell.angle_gamma   90.00
#
_symmetry.space_group_name_H-M   'P 1'
#
loop_
_entity.id
_entity.type
_entity.pdbx_description
1 polymer ?
#
loop_
_entity_poly.entity_id
_entity_poly.type
_entity_poly.pdbx_seq_one_letter_code
_entity_poly.pdbx_strand_id
1 'polypeptide(L)'
;MEGPRAPREAELPDLLKFLDKALRPDQQWSIQNEYPTALGKQNINNIRIITENDRFLSHAVMKPLIIKTPLMIYKAAAIGSVVTDQDHRGQGLSSQILDSCLVEAQAQDCDFAILWTNLYDFYRKIGFELAGFEESVVFEKEFAVPAHDLIFKTGSQVSSEAILRLYTKHAVGTARNAEEVRKFLQIPKSQVHTAWDKSGQLVAYAVEGKGADLTDYVHEWGGSVSALLALMSHLRKTKARPFTMILPNHSVNLLVQLQKLPVTINQGYLGMIKILKPEAFFAKIQKAARTLGISDLTLETVGDGSFRVGFAGDLRTLPSERDLVRFIFGPGDDLGFLPSSAQKSERIFPLPLWFWGWDSI
;
A
#
# COMPACT_ATOMS: atom_id res chain seq x y z
N MET A 1 0.63 3.97 34.23
CA MET A 1 0.43 3.78 32.78
C MET A 1 -0.94 4.28 32.32
N GLU A 2 -1.00 5.00 31.20
CA GLU A 2 -2.21 5.53 30.56
C GLU A 2 -2.24 5.14 29.07
N GLY A 3 -3.41 4.84 28.53
CA GLY A 3 -3.62 4.41 27.14
C GLY A 3 -3.89 2.91 27.00
N PRO A 4 -4.07 2.39 25.75
CA PRO A 4 -3.93 3.08 24.48
C PRO A 4 -4.94 4.22 24.28
N ARG A 5 -4.47 5.40 23.85
CA ARG A 5 -5.34 6.54 23.49
C ARG A 5 -4.72 7.39 22.38
N ALA A 6 -5.50 8.31 21.82
CA ALA A 6 -4.97 9.37 20.97
C ALA A 6 -4.10 10.35 21.79
N PRO A 7 -3.02 10.90 21.21
CA PRO A 7 -2.30 12.01 21.81
C PRO A 7 -3.14 13.28 21.80
N ARG A 8 -2.98 14.10 22.82
CA ARG A 8 -3.45 15.50 22.82
C ARG A 8 -2.61 16.29 21.83
N GLU A 9 -3.17 17.35 21.24
CA GLU A 9 -2.41 18.20 20.29
C GLU A 9 -1.10 18.75 20.87
N ALA A 10 -1.10 19.09 22.17
CA ALA A 10 0.07 19.57 22.88
C ALA A 10 1.16 18.49 23.06
N GLU A 11 0.80 17.20 23.02
CA GLU A 11 1.75 16.08 23.14
C GLU A 11 2.44 15.77 21.80
N LEU A 12 1.92 16.25 20.66
CA LEU A 12 2.42 15.87 19.34
C LEU A 12 3.90 16.22 19.12
N PRO A 13 4.42 17.42 19.49
CA PRO A 13 5.84 17.73 19.32
C PRO A 13 6.77 16.76 20.07
N ASP A 14 6.41 16.37 21.30
CA ASP A 14 7.23 15.46 22.09
C ASP A 14 7.08 14.00 21.65
N LEU A 15 5.89 13.63 21.16
CA LEU A 15 5.68 12.34 20.50
C LEU A 15 6.59 12.22 19.26
N LEU A 16 6.66 13.25 18.42
CA LEU A 16 7.53 13.23 17.24
C LEU A 16 9.01 13.06 17.62
N LYS A 17 9.49 13.72 18.68
CA LYS A 17 10.86 13.50 19.20
C LYS A 17 11.08 12.06 19.65
N PHE A 18 10.09 11.44 20.30
CA PHE A 18 10.15 10.03 20.68
C PHE A 18 10.27 9.13 19.43
N LEU A 19 9.45 9.37 18.41
CA LEU A 19 9.49 8.60 17.15
C LEU A 19 10.79 8.82 16.37
N ASP A 20 11.27 10.06 16.30
CA ASP A 20 12.54 10.39 15.64
C ASP A 20 13.69 9.61 16.27
N LYS A 21 13.77 9.61 17.61
CA LYS A 21 14.78 8.85 18.35
C LYS A 21 14.66 7.34 18.11
N ALA A 22 13.44 6.81 18.06
CA ALA A 22 13.21 5.37 18.02
C ALA A 22 13.29 4.77 16.61
N LEU A 23 12.86 5.51 15.59
CA LEU A 23 12.67 5.03 14.22
C LEU A 23 13.57 5.72 13.19
N ARG A 24 14.13 6.89 13.51
CA ARG A 24 15.00 7.68 12.63
C ARG A 24 16.26 8.22 13.35
N PRO A 25 16.97 7.39 14.15
CA PRO A 25 18.10 7.87 14.96
C PRO A 25 19.23 8.50 14.12
N ASP A 26 19.37 8.07 12.86
CA ASP A 26 20.43 8.50 11.95
C ASP A 26 19.99 9.55 10.91
N GLN A 27 18.76 10.09 11.02
CA GLN A 27 18.26 11.09 10.07
C GLN A 27 18.25 12.50 10.69
N GLN A 28 18.45 13.51 9.84
CA GLN A 28 18.48 14.93 10.24
C GLN A 28 17.11 15.62 10.16
N TRP A 29 16.07 14.87 9.80
CA TRP A 29 14.70 15.36 9.68
C TRP A 29 13.77 14.49 10.50
N SER A 30 12.61 15.06 10.88
CA SER A 30 11.59 14.29 11.60
C SER A 30 10.90 13.27 10.71
N ILE A 31 10.52 12.13 11.27
CA ILE A 31 9.69 11.09 10.64
C ILE A 31 8.38 11.65 10.07
N GLN A 32 7.85 12.74 10.65
CA GLN A 32 6.68 13.43 10.11
C GLN A 32 6.89 13.91 8.67
N ASN A 33 8.12 14.28 8.30
CA ASN A 33 8.43 14.73 6.95
C ASN A 33 8.37 13.58 5.93
N GLU A 34 8.52 12.34 6.38
CA GLU A 34 8.38 11.14 5.54
C GLU A 34 6.92 10.70 5.40
N TYR A 35 6.12 10.95 6.43
CA TYR A 35 4.70 10.58 6.49
C TYR A 35 3.80 11.77 6.86
N PRO A 36 3.79 12.84 6.04
CA PRO A 36 3.16 14.12 6.39
C PRO A 36 1.64 14.03 6.54
N THR A 37 1.02 12.99 5.97
CA THR A 37 -0.42 12.76 6.05
C THR A 37 -0.83 11.77 7.14
N ALA A 38 0.11 10.95 7.64
CA ALA A 38 -0.16 9.98 8.70
C ALA A 38 0.19 10.55 10.09
N LEU A 39 1.32 11.25 10.21
CA LEU A 39 1.81 11.82 11.48
C LEU A 39 1.51 13.31 11.62
N GLY A 40 0.56 13.82 10.82
CA GLY A 40 0.09 15.20 10.87
C GLY A 40 -1.08 15.39 11.82
N LYS A 41 -1.33 16.65 12.23
CA LYS A 41 -2.45 17.01 13.12
C LYS A 41 -3.82 16.53 12.61
N GLN A 42 -4.02 16.51 11.29
CA GLN A 42 -5.28 16.06 10.68
C GLN A 42 -5.59 14.58 10.93
N ASN A 43 -4.58 13.78 11.28
CA ASN A 43 -4.71 12.34 11.55
C ASN A 43 -4.48 12.01 13.03
N ILE A 44 -4.47 13.00 13.93
CA ILE A 44 -4.09 12.81 15.35
C ILE A 44 -4.99 11.80 16.06
N ASN A 45 -6.29 11.78 15.74
CA ASN A 45 -7.27 10.86 16.31
C ASN A 45 -7.02 9.40 15.92
N ASN A 46 -6.14 9.15 14.96
CA ASN A 46 -5.77 7.82 14.45
C ASN A 46 -4.38 7.36 14.92
N ILE A 47 -3.73 8.17 15.75
CA ILE A 47 -2.50 7.81 16.46
C ILE A 47 -2.88 7.13 17.77
N ARG A 48 -2.17 6.08 18.16
CA ARG A 48 -2.32 5.41 19.45
C ARG A 48 -1.02 5.48 20.21
N ILE A 49 -1.10 5.91 21.47
CA ILE A 49 0.03 5.96 22.39
C ILE A 49 -0.31 5.31 23.72
N ILE A 50 0.71 4.75 24.37
CA ILE A 50 0.71 4.38 25.78
C ILE A 50 1.78 5.23 26.47
N THR A 51 1.44 5.83 27.61
CA THR A 51 2.34 6.69 28.38
C THR A 51 2.47 6.23 29.83
N GLU A 52 3.58 6.61 30.47
CA GLU A 52 3.77 6.49 31.90
C GLU A 52 4.64 7.63 32.42
N ASN A 53 4.20 8.31 33.49
CA ASN A 53 4.90 9.45 34.08
C ASN A 53 5.33 10.48 33.00
N ASP A 54 4.40 10.86 32.14
CA ASP A 54 4.58 11.78 31.00
C ASP A 54 5.61 11.32 29.93
N ARG A 55 6.02 10.05 29.94
CA ARG A 55 6.88 9.45 28.91
C ARG A 55 6.08 8.56 27.97
N PHE A 56 6.35 8.64 26.66
CA PHE A 56 5.80 7.70 25.68
C PHE A 56 6.50 6.35 25.80
N LEU A 57 5.72 5.28 25.95
CA LEU A 57 6.21 3.90 26.05
C LEU A 57 5.98 3.13 24.75
N SER A 58 4.88 3.40 24.05
CA SER A 58 4.59 2.72 22.79
C SER A 58 3.73 3.61 21.89
N HIS A 59 3.84 3.38 20.58
CA HIS A 59 3.12 4.11 19.55
C HIS A 59 2.74 3.18 18.38
N ALA A 60 1.60 3.47 17.74
CA ALA A 60 1.33 3.14 16.34
C ALA A 60 0.44 4.22 15.74
N VAL A 61 0.42 4.31 14.41
CA VAL A 61 -0.52 5.16 13.69
C VAL A 61 -1.26 4.33 12.66
N MET A 62 -2.55 4.61 12.49
CA MET A 62 -3.29 4.18 11.32
C MET A 62 -3.65 5.37 10.43
N LYS A 63 -3.81 5.14 9.13
CA LYS A 63 -4.40 6.10 8.19
C LYS A 63 -5.46 5.38 7.35
N PRO A 64 -6.73 5.80 7.42
CA PRO A 64 -7.73 5.31 6.49
C PRO A 64 -7.47 5.82 5.07
N LEU A 65 -7.56 4.93 4.09
CA LEU A 65 -7.35 5.19 2.68
C LEU A 65 -8.54 4.66 1.89
N ILE A 66 -9.10 5.47 0.99
CA ILE A 66 -10.14 5.05 0.06
C ILE A 66 -9.47 4.55 -1.21
N ILE A 67 -9.64 3.28 -1.55
CA ILE A 67 -9.03 2.67 -2.73
C ILE A 67 -10.13 2.44 -3.76
N LYS A 68 -9.91 2.97 -4.95
CA LYS A 68 -10.78 2.79 -6.11
C LYS A 68 -10.20 1.70 -6.98
N THR A 69 -11.04 0.78 -7.44
CA THR A 69 -10.70 -0.28 -8.39
C THR A 69 -11.76 -0.34 -9.49
N PRO A 70 -11.52 -1.07 -10.59
CA PRO A 70 -12.55 -1.29 -11.61
C PRO A 70 -13.77 -2.07 -11.09
N LEU A 71 -13.61 -2.88 -10.03
CA LEU A 71 -14.68 -3.72 -9.48
C LEU A 71 -15.50 -3.00 -8.41
N MET A 72 -14.83 -2.27 -7.52
CA MET A 72 -15.44 -1.66 -6.34
C MET A 72 -14.55 -0.61 -5.69
N ILE A 73 -15.11 0.09 -4.70
CA ILE A 73 -14.39 0.96 -3.78
C ILE A 73 -14.36 0.27 -2.42
N TYR A 74 -13.20 0.21 -1.79
CA TYR A 74 -13.05 -0.24 -0.40
C TYR A 74 -12.19 0.72 0.40
N LYS A 75 -12.39 0.72 1.72
CA LYS A 75 -11.66 1.56 2.67
C LYS A 75 -10.67 0.70 3.44
N ALA A 76 -9.39 1.02 3.36
CA ALA A 76 -8.33 0.28 4.04
C ALA A 76 -7.71 1.11 5.15
N ALA A 77 -7.34 0.49 6.28
CA ALA A 77 -6.51 1.13 7.30
C ALA A 77 -5.04 0.73 7.09
N ALA A 78 -4.21 1.65 6.59
CA ALA A 78 -2.76 1.45 6.60
C ALA A 78 -2.23 1.70 8.01
N ILE A 79 -1.55 0.71 8.60
CA ILE A 79 -0.98 0.79 9.95
C ILE A 79 0.54 0.80 9.83
N GLY A 80 1.20 1.70 10.55
CA GLY A 80 2.65 1.82 10.53
C GLY A 80 3.23 2.52 11.75
N SER A 81 4.55 2.75 11.71
CA SER A 81 5.33 3.35 12.80
C SER A 81 5.09 2.70 14.18
N VAL A 82 4.90 1.38 14.19
CA VAL A 82 4.68 0.60 15.41
C VAL A 82 5.98 0.49 16.18
N VAL A 83 6.02 1.01 17.40
CA VAL A 83 7.23 1.00 18.23
C VAL A 83 6.90 0.92 19.71
N THR A 84 7.75 0.22 20.46
CA THR A 84 7.74 0.18 21.92
C THR A 84 9.15 0.49 22.41
N ASP A 85 9.22 1.35 23.43
CA ASP A 85 10.44 1.71 24.15
C ASP A 85 11.20 0.46 24.57
N GLN A 86 12.53 0.50 24.45
CA GLN A 86 13.37 -0.69 24.57
C GLN A 86 13.26 -1.34 25.96
N ASP A 87 13.15 -0.53 27.01
CA ASP A 87 13.06 -0.99 28.39
C ASP A 87 11.68 -1.53 28.76
N HIS A 88 10.69 -1.35 27.88
CA HIS A 88 9.28 -1.73 28.10
C HIS A 88 8.80 -2.81 27.13
N ARG A 89 9.72 -3.47 26.42
CA ARG A 89 9.41 -4.60 25.51
C ARG A 89 9.03 -5.86 26.29
N GLY A 90 8.29 -6.75 25.63
CA GLY A 90 7.84 -8.02 26.24
C GLY A 90 6.67 -7.90 27.21
N GLN A 91 6.13 -6.69 27.40
CA GLN A 91 5.02 -6.42 28.32
C GLN A 91 3.63 -6.38 27.62
N GLY A 92 3.57 -6.75 26.33
CA GLY A 92 2.33 -6.75 25.55
C GLY A 92 1.84 -5.37 25.07
N LEU A 93 2.63 -4.30 25.25
CA LEU A 93 2.22 -2.93 24.88
C LEU A 93 1.96 -2.75 23.38
N SER A 94 2.78 -3.36 22.52
CA SER A 94 2.59 -3.31 21.07
C SER A 94 1.28 -3.97 20.63
N SER A 95 0.92 -5.10 21.24
CA SER A 95 -0.36 -5.77 20.99
C SER A 95 -1.54 -4.88 21.42
N GLN A 96 -1.50 -4.29 22.61
CA GLN A 96 -2.55 -3.37 23.09
C GLN A 96 -2.76 -2.18 22.14
N ILE A 97 -1.67 -1.58 21.66
CA ILE A 97 -1.75 -0.48 20.70
C ILE A 97 -2.33 -0.92 19.35
N LEU A 98 -1.90 -2.07 18.83
CA LEU A 98 -2.41 -2.60 17.57
C LEU A 98 -3.89 -2.93 17.67
N ASP A 99 -4.33 -3.56 18.75
CA ASP A 99 -5.75 -3.83 19.00
C ASP A 99 -6.56 -2.54 19.02
N SER A 100 -6.04 -1.48 19.66
CA SER A 100 -6.68 -0.16 19.64
C SER A 100 -6.75 0.48 18.25
N CYS A 101 -5.72 0.31 17.41
CA CYS A 101 -5.76 0.72 16.01
C CYS A 101 -6.80 -0.07 15.20
N LEU A 102 -6.92 -1.38 15.43
CA LEU A 102 -7.90 -2.23 14.74
C LEU A 102 -9.34 -1.89 15.13
N VAL A 103 -9.59 -1.64 16.42
CA VAL A 103 -10.89 -1.17 16.92
C VAL A 103 -11.25 0.18 16.28
N GLU A 104 -10.32 1.12 16.20
CA GLU A 104 -10.56 2.40 15.53
C GLU A 104 -10.81 2.23 14.02
N ALA A 105 -10.03 1.37 13.36
CA ALA A 105 -10.22 1.08 11.94
C ALA A 105 -11.62 0.51 11.67
N GLN A 106 -12.11 -0.38 12.54
CA GLN A 106 -13.48 -0.88 12.50
C GLN A 106 -14.50 0.23 12.77
N ALA A 107 -14.28 1.09 13.77
CA ALA A 107 -15.17 2.22 14.07
C ALA A 107 -15.29 3.20 12.88
N GLN A 108 -14.24 3.31 12.07
CA GLN A 108 -14.23 4.12 10.86
C GLN A 108 -14.65 3.37 9.58
N ASP A 109 -15.27 2.20 9.70
CA ASP A 109 -15.77 1.41 8.57
C ASP A 109 -14.70 1.02 7.54
N CYS A 110 -13.47 0.77 8.01
CA CYS A 110 -12.45 0.14 7.17
C CYS A 110 -12.84 -1.33 6.93
N ASP A 111 -12.72 -1.77 5.67
CA ASP A 111 -12.99 -3.13 5.22
C ASP A 111 -11.88 -4.09 5.68
N PHE A 112 -10.63 -3.62 5.61
CA PHE A 112 -9.44 -4.35 6.03
C PHE A 112 -8.35 -3.39 6.55
N ALA A 113 -7.39 -3.94 7.29
CA ALA A 113 -6.14 -3.27 7.65
C ALA A 113 -4.98 -3.85 6.84
N ILE A 114 -3.94 -3.05 6.59
CA ILE A 114 -2.70 -3.46 5.93
C ILE A 114 -1.49 -2.86 6.64
N LEU A 115 -0.36 -3.57 6.62
CA LEU A 115 0.94 -3.08 7.08
C LEU A 115 2.10 -3.75 6.33
N TRP A 116 3.27 -3.11 6.36
CA TRP A 116 4.52 -3.63 5.81
C TRP A 116 5.50 -3.93 6.93
N THR A 117 6.05 -5.14 6.93
CA THR A 117 6.93 -5.60 8.02
C THR A 117 7.80 -6.76 7.56
N ASN A 118 8.87 -7.03 8.32
CA ASN A 118 9.63 -8.28 8.29
C ASN A 118 9.34 -9.17 9.52
N LEU A 119 8.46 -8.73 10.44
CA LEU A 119 8.10 -9.45 11.67
C LEU A 119 6.83 -10.30 11.49
N TYR A 120 6.79 -11.15 10.46
CA TYR A 120 5.57 -11.85 10.03
C TYR A 120 4.89 -12.65 11.15
N ASP A 121 5.66 -13.39 11.94
CA ASP A 121 5.11 -14.25 13.01
C ASP A 121 4.49 -13.45 14.15
N PHE A 122 4.94 -12.21 14.37
CA PHE A 122 4.33 -11.33 15.36
C PHE A 122 2.93 -10.90 14.90
N TYR A 123 2.80 -10.42 13.67
CA TYR A 123 1.52 -9.92 13.14
C TYR A 123 0.54 -11.04 12.80
N ARG A 124 1.02 -12.23 12.43
CA ARG A 124 0.16 -13.42 12.25
C ARG A 124 -0.62 -13.80 13.51
N LYS A 125 -0.03 -13.64 14.69
CA LYS A 125 -0.71 -13.89 15.97
C LYS A 125 -1.90 -12.95 16.21
N ILE A 126 -1.93 -11.81 15.51
CA ILE A 126 -2.99 -10.79 15.59
C ILE A 126 -3.93 -10.91 14.35
N GLY A 127 -3.78 -11.98 13.56
CA GLY A 127 -4.67 -12.31 12.44
C GLY A 127 -4.37 -11.56 11.14
N PHE A 128 -3.17 -11.02 10.98
CA PHE A 128 -2.69 -10.55 9.68
C PHE A 128 -2.06 -11.69 8.87
N GLU A 129 -2.18 -11.67 7.54
CA GLU A 129 -1.48 -12.59 6.65
C GLU A 129 -0.86 -11.89 5.45
N LEU A 130 0.29 -12.40 4.99
CA LEU A 130 0.90 -11.97 3.72
C LEU A 130 -0.03 -12.23 2.54
N ALA A 131 -0.40 -11.15 1.83
CA ALA A 131 -1.29 -11.21 0.68
C ALA A 131 -1.13 -9.97 -0.23
N GLY A 132 -1.89 -9.96 -1.32
CA GLY A 132 -1.69 -9.05 -2.44
C GLY A 132 -0.45 -9.39 -3.26
N PHE A 133 -0.29 -8.71 -4.39
CA PHE A 133 0.81 -8.93 -5.32
C PHE A 133 1.67 -7.69 -5.45
N GLU A 134 2.98 -7.89 -5.45
CA GLU A 134 3.96 -6.91 -5.88
C GLU A 134 4.85 -7.54 -6.94
N GLU A 135 5.02 -6.85 -8.07
CA GLU A 135 6.06 -7.14 -9.03
C GLU A 135 7.21 -6.17 -8.77
N SER A 136 8.42 -6.71 -8.60
CA SER A 136 9.66 -5.95 -8.40
C SER A 136 10.55 -6.13 -9.61
N VAL A 137 10.79 -5.05 -10.36
CA VAL A 137 11.56 -5.06 -11.60
C VAL A 137 12.90 -4.36 -11.38
N VAL A 138 13.99 -5.09 -11.50
CA VAL A 138 15.35 -4.58 -11.34
C VAL A 138 15.90 -4.17 -12.71
N PHE A 139 16.33 -2.92 -12.83
CA PHE A 139 16.98 -2.41 -14.03
C PHE A 139 18.51 -2.49 -13.88
N GLU A 140 19.11 -3.68 -14.07
CA GLU A 140 20.56 -3.85 -13.88
C GLU A 140 21.37 -3.23 -15.00
N LYS A 141 20.87 -3.28 -16.24
CA LYS A 141 21.57 -2.87 -17.45
C LYS A 141 20.89 -1.69 -18.12
N GLU A 142 21.69 -0.89 -18.82
CA GLU A 142 21.13 0.09 -19.74
C GLU A 142 20.36 -0.60 -20.87
N PHE A 143 19.30 0.06 -21.31
CA PHE A 143 18.49 -0.37 -22.43
C PHE A 143 18.07 0.85 -23.23
N ALA A 144 17.78 0.65 -24.51
CA ALA A 144 17.37 1.71 -25.42
C ALA A 144 15.90 1.51 -25.82
N VAL A 145 15.12 2.58 -25.69
CA VAL A 145 13.77 2.68 -26.25
C VAL A 145 13.63 4.02 -26.96
N PRO A 146 12.74 4.12 -27.96
CA PRO A 146 12.48 5.39 -28.63
C PRO A 146 11.92 6.43 -27.64
N ALA A 147 12.66 7.52 -27.44
CA ALA A 147 12.30 8.59 -26.51
C ALA A 147 11.62 9.79 -27.19
N HIS A 148 11.09 9.61 -28.41
CA HIS A 148 10.59 10.63 -29.34
C HIS A 148 10.34 12.01 -28.70
N ASP A 149 11.30 12.92 -28.89
CA ASP A 149 11.16 14.33 -28.53
C ASP A 149 10.82 14.65 -27.07
N LEU A 150 11.10 13.75 -26.13
CA LEU A 150 10.86 13.97 -24.71
C LEU A 150 12.01 14.75 -24.05
N ILE A 151 11.63 15.68 -23.17
CA ILE A 151 12.54 16.42 -22.28
C ILE A 151 12.46 15.78 -20.89
N PHE A 152 13.59 15.37 -20.33
CA PHE A 152 13.67 14.76 -19.01
C PHE A 152 14.15 15.75 -17.96
N LYS A 153 13.52 15.74 -16.78
CA LYS A 153 13.92 16.57 -15.64
C LYS A 153 13.84 15.77 -14.33
N THR A 154 14.74 16.09 -13.41
CA THR A 154 14.73 15.56 -12.04
C THR A 154 14.58 16.69 -11.04
N GLY A 155 13.69 16.52 -10.06
CA GLY A 155 13.48 17.45 -8.96
C GLY A 155 12.01 17.57 -8.58
N SER A 156 11.75 18.04 -7.35
CA SER A 156 10.41 18.19 -6.79
C SER A 156 9.66 19.44 -7.24
N GLN A 157 10.29 20.31 -8.05
CA GLN A 157 9.68 21.52 -8.61
C GLN A 157 8.78 21.17 -9.82
N VAL A 158 7.68 20.46 -9.53
CA VAL A 158 6.70 19.98 -10.50
C VAL A 158 5.30 20.30 -9.95
N SER A 159 4.36 20.66 -10.83
CA SER A 159 2.97 20.91 -10.43
C SER A 159 2.33 19.66 -9.83
N SER A 160 1.76 19.79 -8.63
CA SER A 160 0.98 18.76 -7.96
C SER A 160 -0.21 18.30 -8.81
N GLU A 161 -0.84 19.21 -9.53
CA GLU A 161 -2.00 18.95 -10.40
C GLU A 161 -1.58 18.15 -11.63
N ALA A 162 -0.38 18.42 -12.17
CA ALA A 162 0.16 17.66 -13.29
C ALA A 162 0.46 16.20 -12.93
N ILE A 163 1.07 15.98 -11.76
CA ILE A 163 1.29 14.64 -11.20
C ILE A 163 -0.04 13.95 -10.93
N LEU A 164 -0.96 14.63 -10.25
CA LEU A 164 -2.29 14.10 -9.93
C LEU A 164 -3.04 13.66 -11.20
N ARG A 165 -3.01 14.47 -12.27
CA ARG A 165 -3.64 14.13 -13.56
C ARG A 165 -3.14 12.81 -14.14
N LEU A 166 -1.84 12.52 -14.02
CA LEU A 166 -1.29 11.25 -14.49
C LEU A 166 -1.62 10.10 -13.52
N TYR A 167 -1.50 10.35 -12.22
CA TYR A 167 -1.84 9.40 -11.16
C TYR A 167 -3.29 8.91 -11.27
N THR A 168 -4.25 9.81 -11.50
CA THR A 168 -5.68 9.46 -11.57
C THR A 168 -6.06 8.59 -12.77
N LYS A 169 -5.12 8.32 -13.69
CA LYS A 169 -5.31 7.38 -14.81
C LYS A 169 -5.14 5.92 -14.39
N HIS A 170 -4.59 5.65 -13.21
CA HIS A 170 -4.47 4.29 -12.69
C HIS A 170 -5.84 3.68 -12.43
N ALA A 171 -6.02 2.44 -12.88
CA ALA A 171 -7.25 1.69 -12.66
C ALA A 171 -7.45 1.36 -11.16
N VAL A 172 -6.35 1.15 -10.44
CA VAL A 172 -6.32 0.94 -9.00
C VAL A 172 -5.48 2.03 -8.34
N GLY A 173 -6.08 2.76 -7.41
CA GLY A 173 -5.38 3.83 -6.70
C GLY A 173 -6.15 4.36 -5.51
N THR A 174 -5.41 4.95 -4.58
CA THR A 174 -5.99 5.69 -3.46
C THR A 174 -6.57 7.00 -3.94
N ALA A 175 -7.70 7.41 -3.36
CA ALA A 175 -8.27 8.73 -3.59
C ALA A 175 -7.35 9.79 -2.96
N ARG A 176 -6.84 10.71 -3.79
CA ARG A 176 -5.94 11.78 -3.37
C ARG A 176 -6.35 13.10 -3.99
N ASN A 177 -5.89 14.19 -3.39
CA ASN A 177 -6.00 15.54 -3.94
C ASN A 177 -4.63 16.19 -4.18
N ALA A 178 -4.63 17.37 -4.81
CA ALA A 178 -3.39 18.07 -5.17
C ALA A 178 -2.62 18.58 -3.94
N GLU A 179 -3.29 18.87 -2.82
CA GLU A 179 -2.61 19.25 -1.57
C GLU A 179 -1.81 18.09 -0.99
N GLU A 180 -2.36 16.89 -1.01
CA GLU A 180 -1.64 15.70 -0.55
C GLU A 180 -0.41 15.44 -1.43
N VAL A 181 -0.57 15.52 -2.76
CA VAL A 181 0.56 15.41 -3.70
C VAL A 181 1.62 16.46 -3.40
N ARG A 182 1.22 17.71 -3.13
CA ARG A 182 2.15 18.79 -2.75
C ARG A 182 2.94 18.45 -1.48
N LYS A 183 2.30 17.86 -0.47
CA LYS A 183 2.98 17.39 0.75
C LYS A 183 3.95 16.26 0.43
N PHE A 184 3.57 15.33 -0.45
CA PHE A 184 4.44 14.22 -0.84
C PHE A 184 5.67 14.65 -1.64
N LEU A 185 5.54 15.69 -2.48
CA LEU A 185 6.68 16.29 -3.19
C LEU A 185 7.74 16.90 -2.26
N GLN A 186 7.41 17.12 -0.98
CA GLN A 186 8.33 17.66 0.03
C GLN A 186 9.01 16.55 0.87
N ILE A 187 8.69 15.28 0.63
CA ILE A 187 9.31 14.17 1.37
C ILE A 187 10.84 14.19 1.13
N PRO A 188 11.66 14.18 2.20
CA PRO A 188 13.10 14.21 2.08
C PRO A 188 13.61 12.98 1.33
N LYS A 189 14.71 13.12 0.59
CA LYS A 189 15.29 12.05 -0.24
C LYS A 189 14.30 11.38 -1.22
N SER A 190 13.19 12.04 -1.55
CA SER A 190 12.28 11.62 -2.61
C SER A 190 12.59 12.40 -3.89
N GLN A 191 13.11 11.71 -4.90
CA GLN A 191 13.46 12.27 -6.19
C GLN A 191 12.34 12.03 -7.19
N VAL A 192 11.87 13.09 -7.83
CA VAL A 192 10.85 13.02 -8.87
C VAL A 192 11.52 13.16 -10.22
N HIS A 193 11.41 12.13 -11.04
CA HIS A 193 11.86 12.09 -12.42
C HIS A 193 10.65 12.30 -13.32
N THR A 194 10.79 13.13 -14.35
CA THR A 194 9.68 13.54 -15.20
C THR A 194 10.08 13.54 -16.68
N ALA A 195 9.11 13.21 -17.53
CA ALA A 195 9.21 13.34 -18.98
C ALA A 195 8.13 14.30 -19.49
N TRP A 196 8.56 15.24 -20.32
CA TRP A 196 7.73 16.31 -20.88
C TRP A 196 7.75 16.26 -22.40
N ASP A 197 6.62 16.51 -23.04
CA ASP A 197 6.58 16.65 -24.50
C ASP A 197 7.00 18.06 -24.96
N LYS A 198 7.07 18.25 -26.28
CA LYS A 198 7.41 19.55 -26.91
C LYS A 198 6.45 20.69 -26.58
N SER A 199 5.22 20.39 -26.15
CA SER A 199 4.25 21.40 -25.72
C SER A 199 4.45 21.83 -24.26
N GLY A 200 5.37 21.18 -23.53
CA GLY A 200 5.58 21.40 -22.11
C GLY A 200 4.57 20.66 -21.23
N GLN A 201 3.85 19.66 -21.77
CA GLN A 201 2.96 18.83 -20.97
C GLN A 201 3.72 17.68 -20.30
N LEU A 202 3.47 17.47 -19.01
CA LEU A 202 3.95 16.30 -18.28
C LEU A 202 3.24 15.04 -18.80
N VAL A 203 4.00 14.10 -19.36
CA VAL A 203 3.49 12.85 -19.97
C VAL A 203 3.89 11.58 -19.21
N ALA A 204 4.95 11.63 -18.41
CA ALA A 204 5.28 10.59 -17.44
C ALA A 204 6.02 11.13 -16.22
N TYR A 205 5.87 10.45 -15.09
CA TYR A 205 6.66 10.68 -13.88
C TYR A 205 7.02 9.36 -13.20
N ALA A 206 8.07 9.40 -12.40
CA ALA A 206 8.51 8.33 -11.51
C ALA A 206 9.11 8.95 -10.24
N VAL A 207 8.86 8.34 -9.09
CA VAL A 207 9.32 8.80 -7.78
C VAL A 207 10.23 7.74 -7.20
N GLU A 208 11.48 8.12 -6.98
CA GLU A 208 12.51 7.28 -6.37
C GLU A 208 12.80 7.75 -4.94
N GLY A 209 12.85 6.83 -3.98
CA GLY A 209 13.17 7.16 -2.59
C GLY A 209 12.01 7.80 -1.83
N LYS A 210 11.99 7.58 -0.52
CA LYS A 210 11.00 8.12 0.41
C LYS A 210 11.58 8.22 1.82
N GLY A 211 12.30 9.32 2.10
CA GLY A 211 12.93 9.51 3.41
C GLY A 211 14.06 8.52 3.66
N ALA A 212 14.00 7.82 4.79
CA ALA A 212 14.93 6.72 5.08
C ALA A 212 14.57 5.43 4.31
N ASP A 213 13.33 5.33 3.82
CA ASP A 213 12.81 4.12 3.18
C ASP A 213 12.87 4.19 1.64
N LEU A 214 12.71 3.02 1.00
CA LEU A 214 12.59 2.88 -0.45
C LEU A 214 13.75 3.51 -1.24
N THR A 215 14.94 3.58 -0.64
CA THR A 215 16.16 4.05 -1.33
C THR A 215 16.42 3.17 -2.54
N ASP A 216 16.61 3.79 -3.71
CA ASP A 216 16.78 3.11 -5.01
C ASP A 216 15.56 2.28 -5.48
N TYR A 217 14.37 2.55 -4.90
CA TYR A 217 13.10 2.05 -5.38
C TYR A 217 12.29 3.17 -6.03
N VAL A 218 11.91 2.96 -7.29
CA VAL A 218 10.80 3.65 -7.94
C VAL A 218 9.50 3.05 -7.42
N HIS A 219 8.86 3.75 -6.49
CA HIS A 219 7.67 3.26 -5.75
C HIS A 219 6.37 3.92 -6.17
N GLU A 220 6.47 4.99 -6.95
CA GLU A 220 5.33 5.65 -7.56
C GLU A 220 5.67 6.14 -8.96
N TRP A 221 4.72 6.01 -9.88
CA TRP A 221 4.91 6.37 -11.28
C TRP A 221 3.56 6.56 -11.97
N GLY A 222 3.57 7.23 -13.11
CA GLY A 222 2.39 7.39 -13.96
C GLY A 222 2.75 7.93 -15.34
N GLY A 223 1.91 7.67 -16.33
CA GLY A 223 2.17 8.01 -17.73
C GLY A 223 1.78 6.89 -18.69
N SER A 224 1.98 7.11 -19.99
CA SER A 224 1.86 6.01 -20.96
C SER A 224 3.02 5.04 -20.83
N VAL A 225 2.82 3.78 -21.21
CA VAL A 225 3.87 2.74 -21.22
C VAL A 225 5.11 3.23 -21.99
N SER A 226 4.94 3.83 -23.16
CA SER A 226 6.05 4.33 -23.97
C SER A 226 6.84 5.45 -23.28
N ALA A 227 6.14 6.45 -22.72
CA ALA A 227 6.79 7.56 -22.02
C ALA A 227 7.48 7.10 -20.74
N LEU A 228 6.89 6.16 -20.01
CA LEU A 228 7.46 5.59 -18.80
C LEU A 228 8.72 4.76 -19.09
N LEU A 229 8.71 3.92 -20.12
CA LEU A 229 9.91 3.18 -20.53
C LEU A 229 11.03 4.12 -20.99
N ALA A 230 10.70 5.20 -21.70
CA ALA A 230 11.67 6.22 -22.08
C ALA A 230 12.27 6.91 -20.84
N LEU A 231 11.43 7.23 -19.84
CA LEU A 231 11.89 7.77 -18.56
C LEU A 231 12.78 6.78 -17.79
N MET A 232 12.43 5.49 -17.73
CA MET A 232 13.25 4.47 -17.08
C MET A 232 14.58 4.25 -17.79
N SER A 233 14.61 4.29 -19.14
CA SER A 233 15.84 4.23 -19.93
C SER A 233 16.74 5.43 -19.63
N HIS A 234 16.18 6.64 -19.58
CA HIS A 234 16.90 7.85 -19.21
C HIS A 234 17.43 7.80 -17.77
N LEU A 235 16.60 7.37 -16.82
CA LEU A 235 16.98 7.21 -15.42
C LEU A 235 18.12 6.20 -15.28
N ARG A 236 18.04 5.04 -15.93
CA ARG A 236 19.09 4.03 -15.87
C ARG A 236 20.43 4.56 -16.40
N LYS A 237 20.42 5.31 -17.50
CA LYS A 237 21.63 5.92 -18.09
C LYS A 237 22.23 7.00 -17.18
N THR A 238 21.41 7.90 -16.67
CA THR A 238 21.89 9.04 -15.86
C THR A 238 22.32 8.63 -14.45
N LYS A 239 21.61 7.67 -13.83
CA LYS A 239 21.92 7.16 -12.50
C LYS A 239 23.20 6.30 -12.49
N ALA A 240 23.53 5.65 -13.61
CA ALA A 240 24.71 4.78 -13.79
C ALA A 240 24.84 3.64 -12.75
N ARG A 241 23.75 3.28 -12.06
CA ARG A 241 23.66 2.13 -11.14
C ARG A 241 22.26 1.50 -11.20
N PRO A 242 22.10 0.25 -10.76
CA PRO A 242 20.79 -0.40 -10.72
C PRO A 242 19.81 0.34 -9.81
N PHE A 243 18.53 0.19 -10.12
CA PHE A 243 17.41 0.57 -9.26
C PHE A 243 16.29 -0.45 -9.47
N THR A 244 15.38 -0.51 -8.50
CA THR A 244 14.20 -1.37 -8.55
C THR A 244 12.97 -0.52 -8.80
N MET A 245 12.02 -1.02 -9.58
CA MET A 245 10.70 -0.43 -9.75
C MET A 245 9.67 -1.43 -9.24
N ILE A 246 8.79 -0.97 -8.35
CA ILE A 246 7.64 -1.77 -7.89
C ILE A 246 6.38 -1.38 -8.65
N LEU A 247 5.57 -2.38 -8.96
CA LEU A 247 4.32 -2.18 -9.68
C LEU A 247 3.30 -3.29 -9.33
N PRO A 248 2.00 -2.99 -9.46
CA PRO A 248 0.99 -4.02 -9.27
C PRO A 248 0.96 -5.01 -10.44
N ASN A 249 0.62 -6.26 -10.15
CA ASN A 249 0.48 -7.33 -11.14
C ASN A 249 -0.55 -7.04 -12.25
N HIS A 250 -1.55 -6.20 -11.97
CA HIS A 250 -2.56 -5.78 -12.94
C HIS A 250 -2.07 -4.69 -13.91
N SER A 251 -0.80 -4.26 -13.83
CA SER A 251 -0.14 -3.41 -14.84
C SER A 251 0.28 -4.20 -16.08
N VAL A 252 -0.62 -5.02 -16.63
CA VAL A 252 -0.34 -6.07 -17.62
C VAL A 252 0.42 -5.55 -18.84
N ASN A 253 -0.03 -4.43 -19.43
CA ASN A 253 0.62 -3.87 -20.61
C ASN A 253 2.06 -3.41 -20.36
N LEU A 254 2.33 -2.87 -19.17
CA LEU A 254 3.68 -2.46 -18.78
C LEU A 254 4.56 -3.68 -18.53
N LEU A 255 4.08 -4.66 -17.77
CA LEU A 255 4.79 -5.92 -17.50
C LEU A 255 5.18 -6.64 -18.79
N VAL A 256 4.27 -6.73 -19.77
CA VAL A 256 4.55 -7.35 -21.09
C VAL A 256 5.69 -6.63 -21.82
N GLN A 257 5.84 -5.31 -21.69
CA GLN A 257 6.98 -4.61 -22.30
C GLN A 257 8.26 -4.77 -21.48
N LEU A 258 8.16 -4.75 -20.14
CA LEU A 258 9.31 -4.94 -19.25
C LEU A 258 9.94 -6.33 -19.45
N GLN A 259 9.14 -7.38 -19.64
CA GLN A 259 9.61 -8.74 -19.94
C GLN A 259 10.45 -8.86 -21.22
N LYS A 260 10.39 -7.87 -22.12
CA LYS A 260 11.20 -7.83 -23.35
C LYS A 260 12.55 -7.13 -23.15
N LEU A 261 12.77 -6.53 -21.99
CA LEU A 261 13.98 -5.80 -21.64
C LEU A 261 14.94 -6.68 -20.84
N PRO A 262 16.24 -6.35 -20.79
CA PRO A 262 17.21 -7.06 -19.96
C PRO A 262 17.07 -6.65 -18.48
N VAL A 263 15.94 -7.01 -17.87
CA VAL A 263 15.58 -6.74 -16.47
C VAL A 263 15.31 -8.05 -15.73
N THR A 264 15.51 -8.06 -14.42
CA THR A 264 15.03 -9.15 -13.55
C THR A 264 13.66 -8.77 -12.97
N ILE A 265 12.69 -9.70 -13.03
CA ILE A 265 11.37 -9.51 -12.44
C ILE A 265 11.18 -10.53 -11.32
N ASN A 266 10.84 -10.05 -10.13
CA ASN A 266 10.56 -10.86 -8.95
C ASN A 266 9.13 -10.64 -8.50
N GLN A 267 8.45 -11.72 -8.12
CA GLN A 267 7.13 -11.67 -7.52
C GLN A 267 7.22 -11.72 -6.00
N GLY A 268 6.47 -10.85 -5.36
CA GLY A 268 6.37 -10.73 -3.91
C GLY A 268 4.94 -10.52 -3.43
N TYR A 269 4.80 -10.46 -2.12
CA TYR A 269 3.55 -10.08 -1.46
C TYR A 269 3.50 -8.57 -1.30
N LEU A 270 2.32 -7.98 -1.50
CA LEU A 270 2.14 -6.54 -1.32
C LEU A 270 2.33 -6.13 0.14
N GLY A 271 1.78 -6.89 1.09
CA GLY A 271 1.86 -6.58 2.51
C GLY A 271 1.13 -7.61 3.37
N MET A 272 1.05 -7.35 4.67
CA MET A 272 0.24 -8.15 5.57
C MET A 272 -1.15 -7.53 5.72
N ILE A 273 -2.20 -8.31 5.48
CA ILE A 273 -3.59 -7.86 5.42
C ILE A 273 -4.44 -8.58 6.48
N LYS A 274 -5.37 -7.86 7.09
CA LYS A 274 -6.39 -8.40 8.00
C LYS A 274 -7.78 -7.89 7.62
N ILE A 275 -8.76 -8.78 7.44
CA ILE A 275 -10.14 -8.36 7.16
C ILE A 275 -10.81 -7.93 8.47
N LEU A 276 -11.43 -6.75 8.49
CA LEU A 276 -11.95 -6.15 9.72
C LEU A 276 -13.44 -6.37 9.92
N LYS A 277 -14.21 -6.42 8.83
CA LYS A 277 -15.67 -6.62 8.82
C LYS A 277 -16.07 -7.60 7.72
N PRO A 278 -15.87 -8.92 7.92
CA PRO A 278 -16.08 -9.92 6.87
C PRO A 278 -17.46 -9.82 6.20
N GLU A 279 -18.54 -9.73 6.97
CA GLU A 279 -19.91 -9.75 6.45
C GLU A 279 -20.19 -8.52 5.56
N ALA A 280 -19.80 -7.34 6.03
CA ALA A 280 -19.97 -6.10 5.26
C ALA A 280 -19.07 -6.08 4.01
N PHE A 281 -17.84 -6.59 4.12
CA PHE A 281 -16.92 -6.66 3.00
C PHE A 281 -17.36 -7.69 1.95
N PHE A 282 -17.83 -8.87 2.37
CA PHE A 282 -18.41 -9.90 1.51
C PHE A 282 -19.62 -9.37 0.75
N ALA A 283 -20.52 -8.65 1.42
CA ALA A 283 -21.67 -8.04 0.75
C ALA A 283 -21.25 -7.06 -0.36
N LYS A 284 -20.17 -6.29 -0.15
CA LYS A 284 -19.61 -5.41 -1.19
C LYS A 284 -19.05 -6.21 -2.36
N ILE A 285 -18.30 -7.29 -2.11
CA ILE A 285 -17.74 -8.17 -3.15
C ILE A 285 -18.86 -8.85 -3.94
N GLN A 286 -19.87 -9.41 -3.27
CA GLN A 286 -21.03 -10.04 -3.91
C GLN A 286 -21.83 -9.03 -4.75
N LYS A 287 -21.96 -7.78 -4.30
CA LYS A 287 -22.56 -6.72 -5.11
C LYS A 287 -21.74 -6.43 -6.37
N ALA A 288 -20.41 -6.37 -6.28
CA ALA A 288 -19.53 -6.22 -7.44
C ALA A 288 -19.58 -7.44 -8.37
N ALA A 289 -19.67 -8.67 -7.84
CA ALA A 289 -19.87 -9.87 -8.66
C ALA A 289 -21.18 -9.80 -9.47
N ARG A 290 -22.27 -9.32 -8.86
CA ARG A 290 -23.56 -9.15 -9.55
C ARG A 290 -23.48 -8.16 -10.71
N THR A 291 -22.71 -7.08 -10.61
CA THR A 291 -22.54 -6.12 -11.73
C THR A 291 -21.76 -6.75 -12.90
N LEU A 292 -20.98 -7.80 -12.65
CA LEU A 292 -20.33 -8.62 -13.68
C LEU A 292 -21.25 -9.73 -14.24
N GLY A 293 -22.51 -9.81 -13.81
CA GLY A 293 -23.45 -10.87 -14.17
C GLY A 293 -23.26 -12.18 -13.39
N ILE A 294 -22.55 -12.15 -12.26
CA ILE A 294 -22.29 -13.31 -11.41
C ILE A 294 -23.17 -13.18 -10.16
N SER A 295 -24.36 -13.77 -10.18
CA SER A 295 -25.35 -13.64 -9.10
C SER A 295 -25.26 -14.73 -8.03
N ASP A 296 -24.51 -15.78 -8.30
CA ASP A 296 -24.46 -17.00 -7.49
C ASP A 296 -23.18 -17.14 -6.65
N LEU A 297 -22.40 -16.05 -6.49
CA LEU A 297 -21.24 -16.02 -5.60
C LEU A 297 -21.67 -16.07 -4.12
N THR A 298 -21.13 -17.04 -3.40
CA THR A 298 -21.26 -17.16 -1.94
C THR A 298 -19.93 -16.79 -1.28
N LEU A 299 -20.01 -15.90 -0.30
CA LEU A 299 -18.96 -15.60 0.68
C LEU A 299 -19.66 -15.46 2.04
N GLU A 300 -19.41 -16.37 2.97
CA GLU A 300 -20.07 -16.36 4.27
C GLU A 300 -19.14 -16.87 5.38
N THR A 301 -19.26 -16.27 6.55
CA THR A 301 -18.66 -16.76 7.78
C THR A 301 -19.49 -17.93 8.32
N VAL A 302 -18.84 -19.00 8.75
CA VAL A 302 -19.47 -20.16 9.40
C VAL A 302 -19.27 -20.05 10.91
N GLY A 303 -20.23 -20.56 11.70
CA GLY A 303 -20.21 -20.43 13.16
C GLY A 303 -19.02 -21.08 13.88
N ASP A 304 -18.24 -21.92 13.20
CA ASP A 304 -17.00 -22.53 13.69
C ASP A 304 -15.74 -21.69 13.41
N GLY A 305 -15.90 -20.51 12.80
CA GLY A 305 -14.80 -19.61 12.41
C GLY A 305 -14.22 -19.90 11.02
N SER A 306 -14.73 -20.91 10.30
CA SER A 306 -14.38 -21.16 8.90
C SER A 306 -15.18 -20.26 7.95
N PHE A 307 -14.85 -20.30 6.66
CA PHE A 307 -15.50 -19.49 5.63
C PHE A 307 -15.96 -20.37 4.47
N ARG A 308 -17.18 -20.16 3.97
CA ARG A 308 -17.64 -20.80 2.74
C ARG A 308 -17.54 -19.84 1.57
N VAL A 309 -16.85 -20.28 0.53
CA VAL A 309 -16.57 -19.51 -0.68
C VAL A 309 -16.90 -20.33 -1.92
N GLY A 310 -17.34 -19.68 -2.99
CA GLY A 310 -17.55 -20.35 -4.29
C GLY A 310 -18.90 -19.98 -4.91
N PHE A 311 -19.45 -20.91 -5.68
CA PHE A 311 -20.64 -20.65 -6.50
C PHE A 311 -21.73 -21.69 -6.23
N ALA A 312 -22.95 -21.44 -6.71
CA ALA A 312 -24.06 -22.37 -6.52
C ALA A 312 -23.71 -23.77 -7.06
N GLY A 313 -23.79 -24.78 -6.19
CA GLY A 313 -23.42 -26.16 -6.53
C GLY A 313 -21.93 -26.47 -6.49
N ASP A 314 -21.07 -25.51 -6.15
CA ASP A 314 -19.60 -25.66 -6.14
C ASP A 314 -18.95 -24.77 -5.06
N LEU A 315 -19.23 -25.09 -3.80
CA LEU A 315 -18.71 -24.39 -2.63
C LEU A 315 -17.48 -25.08 -2.05
N ARG A 316 -16.60 -24.30 -1.44
CA ARG A 316 -15.41 -24.73 -0.71
C ARG A 316 -15.42 -24.11 0.68
N THR A 317 -14.82 -24.81 1.63
CA THR A 317 -14.64 -24.31 3.00
C THR A 317 -13.17 -23.97 3.19
N LEU A 318 -12.91 -22.72 3.58
CA LEU A 318 -11.61 -22.23 4.00
C LEU A 318 -11.53 -22.29 5.52
N PRO A 319 -10.55 -22.98 6.12
CA PRO A 319 -10.54 -23.25 7.56
C PRO A 319 -10.11 -22.05 8.41
N SER A 320 -9.54 -20.99 7.81
CA SER A 320 -9.00 -19.86 8.56
C SER A 320 -9.09 -18.52 7.83
N GLU A 321 -8.97 -17.43 8.58
CA GLU A 321 -8.89 -16.06 8.04
C GLU A 321 -7.68 -15.89 7.11
N ARG A 322 -6.59 -16.64 7.37
CA ARG A 322 -5.40 -16.68 6.53
C ARG A 322 -5.73 -17.11 5.09
N ASP A 323 -6.47 -18.21 4.98
CA ASP A 323 -6.84 -18.79 3.68
C ASP A 323 -7.83 -17.88 2.96
N LEU A 324 -8.75 -17.26 3.71
CA LEU A 324 -9.67 -16.26 3.18
C LEU A 324 -8.94 -15.04 2.60
N VAL A 325 -8.00 -14.47 3.35
CA VAL A 325 -7.22 -13.30 2.92
C VAL A 325 -6.42 -13.61 1.66
N ARG A 326 -5.77 -14.78 1.60
CA ARG A 326 -5.04 -15.26 0.42
C ARG A 326 -5.97 -15.56 -0.76
N PHE A 327 -7.17 -16.08 -0.53
CA PHE A 327 -8.16 -16.27 -1.60
C PHE A 327 -8.64 -14.93 -2.18
N ILE A 328 -8.96 -13.96 -1.31
CA ILE A 328 -9.53 -12.68 -1.72
C ILE A 328 -8.49 -11.80 -2.42
N PHE A 329 -7.29 -11.64 -1.86
CA PHE A 329 -6.28 -10.70 -2.36
C PHE A 329 -5.12 -11.38 -3.10
N GLY A 330 -5.04 -12.71 -3.03
CA GLY A 330 -3.94 -13.48 -3.59
C GLY A 330 -2.64 -13.37 -2.80
N PRO A 331 -1.61 -14.16 -3.17
CA PRO A 331 -1.74 -15.41 -3.90
C PRO A 331 -2.45 -16.47 -3.05
N GLY A 332 -3.54 -17.01 -3.58
CA GLY A 332 -4.33 -18.09 -3.00
C GLY A 332 -3.97 -19.44 -3.61
N ASP A 333 -4.28 -20.51 -2.89
CA ASP A 333 -4.14 -21.87 -3.41
C ASP A 333 -5.32 -22.19 -4.35
N ASP A 334 -5.11 -23.07 -5.33
CA ASP A 334 -6.21 -23.54 -6.19
C ASP A 334 -7.20 -24.35 -5.33
N LEU A 335 -8.43 -23.82 -5.22
CA LEU A 335 -9.50 -24.46 -4.45
C LEU A 335 -10.17 -25.61 -5.22
N GLY A 336 -9.72 -25.90 -6.45
CA GLY A 336 -10.20 -27.00 -7.28
C GLY A 336 -11.65 -26.80 -7.72
N PHE A 337 -12.04 -25.58 -8.06
CA PHE A 337 -13.38 -25.27 -8.57
C PHE A 337 -13.65 -26.01 -9.89
N LEU A 338 -14.92 -26.33 -10.15
CA LEU A 338 -15.35 -26.80 -11.47
C LEU A 338 -14.98 -25.74 -12.54
N PRO A 339 -14.73 -26.13 -13.81
CA PRO A 339 -14.28 -25.20 -14.83
C PRO A 339 -15.15 -23.94 -15.01
N SER A 340 -16.48 -24.08 -14.90
CA SER A 340 -17.41 -22.94 -14.97
C SER A 340 -17.30 -21.99 -13.78
N SER A 341 -17.09 -22.51 -12.58
CA SER A 341 -16.85 -21.75 -11.36
C SER A 341 -15.49 -21.08 -11.36
N ALA A 342 -14.44 -21.77 -11.84
CA ALA A 342 -13.10 -21.21 -11.98
C ALA A 342 -13.11 -19.97 -12.90
N GLN A 343 -13.77 -20.06 -14.06
CA GLN A 343 -13.93 -18.91 -14.98
C GLN A 343 -14.66 -17.73 -14.34
N LYS A 344 -15.68 -17.97 -13.50
CA LYS A 344 -16.35 -16.91 -12.73
C LYS A 344 -15.41 -16.31 -11.68
N SER A 345 -14.66 -17.17 -10.97
CA SER A 345 -13.71 -16.77 -9.94
C SER A 345 -12.63 -15.85 -10.49
N GLU A 346 -12.01 -16.20 -11.63
CA GLU A 346 -10.95 -15.40 -12.27
C GLU A 346 -11.39 -13.99 -12.68
N ARG A 347 -12.70 -13.76 -12.84
CA ARG A 347 -13.25 -12.42 -13.15
C ARG A 347 -13.37 -11.52 -11.91
N ILE A 348 -13.27 -12.10 -10.71
CA ILE A 348 -13.47 -11.40 -9.43
C ILE A 348 -12.18 -11.44 -8.61
N PHE A 349 -11.61 -12.63 -8.44
CA PHE A 349 -10.48 -12.91 -7.58
C PHE A 349 -9.21 -13.20 -8.38
N PRO A 350 -8.04 -12.83 -7.83
CA PRO A 350 -7.87 -11.98 -6.66
C PRO A 350 -8.41 -10.56 -6.91
N LEU A 351 -8.96 -9.91 -5.88
CA LEU A 351 -9.42 -8.53 -5.97
C LEU A 351 -8.21 -7.64 -6.32
N PRO A 352 -8.34 -6.73 -7.31
CA PRO A 352 -7.28 -5.80 -7.61
C PRO A 352 -6.97 -4.96 -6.38
N LEU A 353 -5.71 -4.95 -5.93
CA LEU A 353 -5.25 -4.21 -4.75
C LEU A 353 -3.86 -3.64 -5.02
N TRP A 354 -3.66 -2.37 -4.67
CA TRP A 354 -2.34 -1.72 -4.72
C TRP A 354 -2.31 -0.50 -3.80
N PHE A 355 -1.18 -0.29 -3.14
CA PHE A 355 -0.85 0.93 -2.41
C PHE A 355 0.38 1.54 -3.05
N TRP A 356 0.25 2.79 -3.49
CA TRP A 356 1.36 3.53 -4.07
C TRP A 356 2.31 3.99 -2.98
N GLY A 357 3.60 4.12 -3.25
CA GLY A 357 4.58 4.31 -2.18
C GLY A 357 4.41 5.61 -1.37
N TRP A 358 3.80 6.67 -1.90
CA TRP A 358 3.43 7.83 -1.07
C TRP A 358 2.30 7.55 -0.06
N ASP A 359 1.51 6.49 -0.23
CA ASP A 359 0.45 6.09 0.70
C ASP A 359 0.94 5.12 1.80
N SER A 360 2.09 4.46 1.62
CA SER A 360 2.60 3.52 2.62
C SER A 360 3.03 4.24 3.90
N ILE A 361 2.99 3.53 5.02
CA ILE A 361 3.40 4.04 6.35
C ILE A 361 4.44 3.10 6.93
#